data_AF-A0A7J9KL07-F1
#
_entry.id   AF-A0A7J9KL07-F1
#
_cell.length_a   1.000
_cell.length_b   1.000
_cell.length_c   1.000
_cell.angle_alpha   90.00
_cell.angle_beta   90.00
_cell.angle_gamma   90.00
#
_symmetry.space_group_name_H-M   'P 1'
#
loop_
_entity.id
_entity.type
_entity.pdbx_description
1 polymer ?
#
loop_
_entity_poly.entity_id
_entity_poly.type
_entity_poly.pdbx_seq_one_letter_code
_entity_poly.pdbx_strand_id
1 'polypeptide(L)' 'MVNIDIDGILKELPNDVRIAKTKIVCTLGLTLRSTPMIEKLLRAGMNVACFNFSHRQP' A
#
# COMPACT_ATOMS: atom_id res chain seq x y z
N MET A 1 15.06 -6.51 19.64
CA MET A 1 14.34 -7.75 19.94
C MET A 1 12.85 -7.47 19.76
N VAL A 2 12.14 -8.22 18.92
CA VAL A 2 10.69 -8.06 18.77
C VAL A 2 10.04 -8.79 19.93
N ASN A 3 9.21 -8.09 20.70
CA ASN A 3 8.39 -8.70 21.73
C ASN A 3 7.11 -9.21 21.05
N ILE A 4 6.86 -10.52 21.13
CA ILE A 4 5.68 -11.16 20.58
C ILE A 4 4.76 -11.48 21.75
N ASP A 5 3.65 -10.75 21.84
CA ASP A 5 2.64 -10.91 22.88
C ASP A 5 1.49 -11.79 22.37
N ILE A 6 1.25 -12.94 23.00
CA ILE A 6 0.20 -13.90 22.61
C ILE A 6 -1.18 -13.28 22.80
N ASP A 7 -1.37 -12.52 23.88
CA ASP A 7 -2.65 -11.85 24.16
C ASP A 7 -2.96 -10.78 23.11
N GLY A 8 -1.95 -10.03 22.66
CA GLY A 8 -2.06 -9.06 21.57
C GLY A 8 -2.35 -9.65 20.18
N ILE A 9 -2.07 -10.94 19.97
CA ILE A 9 -2.38 -11.68 18.73
C ILE A 9 -3.80 -12.23 18.78
N LEU A 10 -4.21 -12.83 19.91
CA LEU A 10 -5.51 -13.46 20.08
C LEU A 10 -6.63 -12.46 20.41
N LYS A 11 -6.29 -11.19 20.66
CA LYS A 11 -7.29 -10.15 20.89
C LYS A 11 -8.13 -9.95 19.63
N GLU A 12 -9.34 -10.50 19.63
CA GLU A 12 -10.38 -10.13 18.68
C GLU A 12 -10.73 -8.67 18.90
N LEU A 13 -10.19 -7.81 18.05
CA LEU A 13 -10.40 -6.37 18.20
C LEU A 13 -11.70 -5.97 17.52
N PRO A 14 -12.63 -5.32 18.26
CA PRO A 14 -13.83 -4.78 17.65
C PRO A 14 -13.42 -3.57 16.79
N ASN A 15 -13.36 -3.78 15.47
CA ASN A 15 -13.17 -2.72 14.48
C ASN A 15 -11.89 -1.87 14.63
N ASP A 16 -10.79 -2.45 15.10
CA ASP A 16 -9.50 -1.75 15.04
C ASP A 16 -9.13 -1.55 13.56
N VAL A 17 -9.44 -0.37 13.05
CA VAL A 17 -8.73 0.25 11.94
C VAL A 17 -7.32 0.52 12.46
N ARG A 18 -6.51 -0.53 12.64
CA ARG A 18 -5.08 -0.38 12.84
C ARG A 18 -4.56 0.29 11.59
N ILE A 19 -4.40 1.60 11.63
CA ILE A 19 -3.83 2.36 10.52
C ILE A 19 -2.42 1.78 10.31
N ALA A 20 -2.24 1.08 9.19
CA ALA A 20 -0.95 0.55 8.82
C ALA A 20 0.04 1.73 8.78
N LYS A 21 1.02 1.70 9.68
CA LYS A 21 2.08 2.72 9.71
C LYS A 21 3.00 2.59 8.50
N THR A 22 3.07 1.39 7.93
CA THR A 22 3.84 1.06 6.74
C THR A 22 3.20 1.70 5.51
N LYS A 23 3.96 2.53 4.79
CA LYS A 23 3.52 3.14 3.54
C LYS A 23 3.69 2.18 2.36
N ILE A 24 2.77 2.23 1.40
CA ILE A 24 2.82 1.42 0.17
C ILE A 24 3.30 2.29 -0.99
N VAL A 25 4.36 1.84 -1.68
CA VAL A 25 4.90 2.46 -2.89
C VAL A 25 4.56 1.58 -4.09
N CYS A 26 3.98 2.15 -5.15
CA CYS A 26 3.70 1.42 -6.40
C CYS A 26 4.42 2.07 -7.58
N THR A 27 5.08 1.25 -8.40
CA THR A 27 5.72 1.71 -9.64
C THR A 27 4.66 1.87 -10.74
N LEU A 28 4.57 3.09 -11.29
CA LEU A 28 3.65 3.40 -12.38
C LEU A 28 4.31 3.14 -13.74
N GLY A 29 3.77 2.18 -14.47
CA GLY A 29 4.12 1.87 -15.86
C GLY A 29 2.97 2.14 -16.82
N LEU A 30 3.12 1.74 -18.09
CA LEU A 30 2.11 1.95 -19.15
C LEU A 30 0.73 1.39 -18.80
N THR A 31 0.71 0.22 -18.17
CA THR A 31 -0.50 -0.51 -17.77
C THR A 31 -1.26 0.17 -16.63
N LEU A 32 -0.60 1.07 -15.90
CA LEU A 32 -1.13 1.75 -14.72
C LEU A 32 -1.55 3.21 -14.97
N ARG A 33 -1.47 3.69 -16.21
CA ARG A 33 -1.83 5.08 -16.59
C ARG A 33 -3.33 5.34 -16.64
N SER A 34 -4.17 4.31 -16.61
CA SER A 34 -5.62 4.49 -16.67
C SER A 34 -6.18 4.94 -15.32
N THR A 35 -7.04 5.97 -15.34
CA THR A 35 -7.77 6.48 -14.17
C THR A 35 -8.44 5.36 -13.33
N PRO A 36 -9.16 4.39 -13.91
CA PRO A 36 -9.80 3.34 -13.12
C PRO A 36 -8.80 2.42 -12.41
N MET A 37 -7.58 2.27 -12.93
CA MET A 37 -6.55 1.44 -12.28
C MET A 37 -5.92 2.18 -11.10
N ILE A 38 -5.65 3.48 -11.27
CA ILE A 38 -5.12 4.32 -10.20
C ILE A 38 -6.13 4.41 -9.05
N GLU A 39 -7.42 4.55 -9.34
CA GLU A 39 -8.47 4.55 -8.32
C GLU A 39 -8.47 3.26 -7.50
N LYS A 40 -8.37 2.10 -8.16
CA LYS A 40 -8.27 0.80 -7.48
C LYS A 40 -7.04 0.72 -6.57
N LEU A 41 -5.90 1.25 -7.01
CA LEU A 41 -4.67 1.26 -6.22
C LEU A 41 -4.75 2.17 -4.99
N LEU A 42 -5.37 3.34 -5.14
CA LEU A 42 -5.63 4.25 -4.02
C LEU A 42 -6.56 3.61 -2.98
N ARG A 43 -7.64 2.95 -3.43
CA ARG A 43 -8.54 2.19 -2.55
C ARG A 43 -7.86 1.00 -1.88
N ALA A 44 -6.88 0.39 -2.53
CA ALA A 44 -6.05 -0.69 -1.98
C ALA A 44 -4.95 -0.20 -1.02
N GLY A 45 -4.75 1.11 -0.87
CA GLY A 45 -3.83 1.70 0.11
C GLY A 45 -2.51 2.24 -0.45
N MET A 46 -2.39 2.46 -1.77
CA MET A 46 -1.20 3.10 -2.35
C MET A 46 -0.99 4.52 -1.77
N ASN A 47 0.19 4.79 -1.22
CA ASN A 47 0.54 6.11 -0.68
C ASN A 47 1.50 6.90 -1.57
N VAL A 48 2.39 6.21 -2.29
CA VAL A 48 3.43 6.84 -3.10
C VAL A 48 3.45 6.20 -4.49
N ALA A 49 3.45 7.03 -5.52
CA ALA A 49 3.66 6.62 -6.90
C ALA A 49 5.13 6.80 -7.29
N CYS A 50 5.74 5.75 -7.85
CA CYS A 50 7.12 5.76 -8.34
C CYS A 50 7.12 5.72 -9.87
N PHE A 51 7.62 6.78 -10.51
CA PHE A 51 7.81 6.82 -11.96
C PHE A 51 9.24 6.41 -12.31
N ASN A 52 9.38 5.32 -13.06
CA ASN A 52 10.70 4.82 -13.46
C ASN A 52 11.13 5.47 -14.78
N PHE A 53 12.06 6.43 -14.71
CA PHE A 53 12.59 7.16 -15.87
C PHE A 53 13.70 6.41 -16.64
N SER A 54 14.08 5.22 -16.20
CA SER A 54 15.08 4.39 -16.90
C SER A 54 14.53 3.85 -18.23
N HIS A 55 13.21 3.65 -18.31
CA HIS A 55 12.52 3.27 -19.54
C HIS A 55 11.92 4.54 -20.16
N ARG A 56 12.71 5.27 -20.94
CA ARG A 56 12.26 6.51 -21.60
C ARG A 56 11.39 6.19 -22.81
N GLN A 57 10.08 6.24 -22.63
CA GLN A 57 9.16 6.59 -23.71
C GLN A 57 8.30 7.76 -23.21
N PRO A 58 8.29 8.90 -23.92
CA PRO A 58 7.47 10.06 -23.55
C PRO A 58 5.98 9.68 -23.42
#